data_AF-A0A260MAK8-F1
#
_entry.id   AF-A0A260MAK8-F1
#
_cell.length_a   1.000
_cell.length_b   1.000
_cell.length_c   1.000
_cell.angle_alpha   90.00
_cell.angle_beta   90.00
_cell.angle_gamma   90.00
#
_symmetry.space_group_name_H-M   'P 1'
#
loop_
_entity.id
_entity.type
_entity.pdbx_description
1 polymer ?
#
loop_
_entity_poly.entity_id
_entity_poly.type
_entity_poly.pdbx_seq_one_letter_code
_entity_poly.pdbx_strand_id
1 'polypeptide(L)'
;MSEPLDLDALEARASKATDGPWNVYDGWSNDHSTRTRGIGSSAIPESECVFEDPYLVSTDADFIAHSRTDVPALIARVRELEPLVLEGDWETVRDALDALPEGAQIRWTTGDPIRISLAVKIINVVGNTRWSATDGRYIPSESIARDETPIEVIA
;
A
#
# COMPACT_ATOMS: atom_id res chain seq x y z
N MET A 1 -0.77 -0.88 16.33
CA MET A 1 -1.73 -0.26 15.40
C MET A 1 -1.07 1.02 14.92
N SER A 2 -0.71 1.10 13.65
CA SER A 2 -0.20 2.37 13.08
C SER A 2 -1.35 3.37 12.97
N GLU A 3 -1.05 4.65 13.13
CA GLU A 3 -2.01 5.72 12.90
C GLU A 3 -2.51 5.71 11.44
N PRO A 4 -3.77 6.13 11.18
CA PRO A 4 -4.30 6.22 9.84
C PRO A 4 -3.47 7.19 8.98
N LEU A 5 -3.24 6.81 7.73
CA LEU A 5 -2.42 7.58 6.79
C LEU A 5 -3.14 8.87 6.38
N ASP A 6 -2.57 10.02 6.75
CA ASP A 6 -3.10 11.33 6.36
C ASP A 6 -2.70 11.69 4.92
N LEU A 7 -3.60 11.41 3.98
CA LEU A 7 -3.41 11.67 2.54
C LEU A 7 -3.40 13.17 2.21
N ASP A 8 -4.14 13.99 2.97
CA ASP A 8 -4.20 15.43 2.76
C ASP A 8 -2.88 16.09 3.17
N ALA A 9 -2.29 15.65 4.29
CA ALA A 9 -0.97 16.10 4.69
C ALA A 9 0.13 15.65 3.73
N LEU A 10 0.00 14.46 3.11
CA LEU A 10 0.91 13.99 2.07
C LEU A 10 0.79 14.83 0.79
N GLU A 11 -0.42 15.09 0.32
CA GLU A 11 -0.68 15.93 -0.85
C GLU A 11 -0.17 17.36 -0.61
N ALA A 12 -0.45 17.95 0.55
CA ALA A 12 0.04 19.27 0.91
C ALA A 12 1.57 19.35 0.97
N ARG A 13 2.26 18.29 1.41
CA ARG A 13 3.72 18.20 1.33
C ARG A 13 4.20 18.13 -0.11
N ALA A 14 3.56 17.31 -0.95
CA ALA A 14 3.90 17.19 -2.36
C ALA A 14 3.68 18.49 -3.14
N SER A 15 2.59 19.22 -2.88
CA SER A 15 2.26 20.50 -3.54
C SER A 15 3.16 21.67 -3.14
N LYS A 16 3.87 21.59 -2.01
CA LYS A 16 4.87 22.61 -1.62
C LYS A 16 6.15 22.51 -2.43
N ALA A 17 6.41 21.35 -3.03
CA ALA A 17 7.58 21.13 -3.84
C ALA A 17 7.40 21.79 -5.22
N THR A 18 8.49 22.23 -5.84
CA THR A 18 8.46 22.87 -7.18
C THR A 18 7.83 21.95 -8.22
N ASP A 19 7.25 22.54 -9.27
CA ASP A 19 6.60 21.76 -10.32
C ASP A 19 7.60 20.81 -11.01
N GLY A 20 7.18 19.56 -11.16
CA GLY A 20 7.96 18.50 -11.81
C GLY A 20 7.45 18.18 -13.22
N PRO A 21 8.03 17.17 -13.89
CA PRO A 21 9.17 16.38 -13.41
C PRO A 21 10.42 17.24 -13.27
N TRP A 22 11.21 16.96 -12.24
CA TRP A 22 12.51 17.63 -12.10
C TRP A 22 13.52 17.00 -13.05
N ASN A 23 14.51 17.78 -13.46
CA ASN A 23 15.60 17.28 -14.28
C ASN A 23 16.72 16.77 -13.38
N VAL A 24 17.40 15.72 -13.83
CA VAL A 24 18.64 15.23 -13.22
C VAL A 24 19.82 15.87 -13.95
N TYR A 25 20.70 16.50 -13.19
CA TYR A 25 21.92 17.13 -13.70
C TYR A 25 23.14 16.37 -13.19
N ASP A 26 24.07 16.05 -14.08
CA ASP A 26 25.36 15.43 -13.75
C ASP A 26 26.47 16.29 -14.34
N GLY A 27 27.34 16.82 -13.48
CA GLY A 27 28.37 17.75 -13.89
C GLY A 27 29.52 17.83 -12.91
N TRP A 28 30.52 18.63 -13.27
CA TRP A 28 31.64 18.96 -12.41
C TRP A 28 31.45 20.37 -11.85
N SER A 29 31.94 20.60 -10.63
CA SER A 29 32.12 21.94 -10.09
C SER A 29 33.00 22.77 -11.03
N ASN A 30 32.87 24.10 -10.98
CA ASN A 30 33.59 25.00 -11.89
C ASN A 30 35.13 24.85 -11.80
N ASP A 31 35.63 24.46 -10.63
CA ASP A 31 37.05 24.17 -10.37
C ASP A 31 37.45 22.72 -10.71
N HIS A 32 36.52 21.91 -11.22
CA HIS A 32 36.67 20.48 -11.56
C HIS A 32 37.17 19.60 -10.39
N SER A 33 37.05 20.09 -9.16
CA SER A 33 37.48 19.35 -7.97
C SER A 33 36.44 18.32 -7.51
N THR A 34 35.16 18.56 -7.82
CA THR A 34 34.04 17.80 -7.28
C THR A 34 33.04 17.45 -8.37
N ARG A 35 32.68 16.16 -8.49
CA ARG A 35 31.56 15.75 -9.33
C ARG A 35 30.28 15.93 -8.54
N THR A 36 29.31 16.63 -9.12
CA THR A 36 28.06 16.98 -8.48
C THR A 36 26.90 16.39 -9.27
N ARG A 37 25.96 15.77 -8.56
CA ARG A 37 24.65 15.44 -9.12
C ARG A 37 23.58 16.26 -8.42
N GLY A 38 22.66 16.82 -9.19
CA GLY A 38 21.59 17.64 -8.64
C GLY A 38 20.26 17.41 -9.33
N ILE A 39 19.19 17.84 -8.65
CA ILE A 39 17.81 17.72 -9.10
C ILE A 39 17.19 19.12 -9.05
N GLY A 40 16.51 19.55 -10.11
CA GLY A 40 15.89 20.87 -10.15
C GLY A 40 15.04 21.14 -11.38
N SER A 41 14.35 22.28 -11.39
CA SER A 41 13.42 22.68 -12.44
C SER A 41 14.05 23.45 -13.62
N SER A 42 15.29 23.95 -13.49
CA SER A 42 15.98 24.76 -14.50
C SER A 42 17.43 24.35 -14.74
N ALA A 43 17.89 24.50 -15.99
CA ALA A 43 19.16 23.99 -16.51
C ALA A 43 20.43 24.77 -16.08
N ILE A 44 20.39 25.57 -15.01
CA ILE A 44 21.49 26.41 -14.52
C ILE A 44 21.54 26.39 -12.97
N PRO A 45 22.74 26.53 -12.36
CA PRO A 45 23.17 25.83 -11.14
C PRO A 45 22.71 26.48 -9.83
N GLU A 46 21.49 26.99 -9.76
CA GLU A 46 20.81 27.14 -8.46
C GLU A 46 20.24 25.78 -8.02
N SER A 47 21.08 24.74 -8.10
CA SER A 47 20.71 23.38 -7.73
C SER A 47 20.46 23.35 -6.21
N GLU A 48 19.19 23.36 -5.81
CA GLU A 48 18.79 23.32 -4.39
C GLU A 48 19.14 21.99 -3.71
N CYS A 49 19.37 20.93 -4.48
CA CYS A 49 19.89 19.65 -3.99
C CYS A 49 21.18 19.31 -4.73
N VAL A 50 22.30 19.44 -4.03
CA VAL A 50 23.62 19.00 -4.46
C VAL A 50 23.97 17.77 -3.63
N PHE A 51 24.19 16.65 -4.30
CA PHE A 51 24.72 15.48 -3.63
C PHE A 51 26.22 15.34 -3.92
N GLU A 52 27.03 15.46 -2.86
CA GLU A 52 28.48 15.22 -2.89
C GLU A 52 28.77 13.77 -2.47
N ASP A 53 28.40 12.79 -3.30
CA ASP A 53 28.87 11.41 -3.12
C ASP A 53 29.28 10.80 -4.48
N PRO A 54 30.55 10.41 -4.66
CA PRO A 54 31.02 9.74 -5.87
C PRO A 54 30.35 8.39 -6.15
N TYR A 55 29.62 7.81 -5.19
CA TYR A 55 28.90 6.54 -5.32
C TYR A 55 27.39 6.68 -5.57
N LEU A 56 26.86 7.90 -5.67
CA LEU A 56 25.46 8.08 -6.03
C LEU A 56 25.18 7.52 -7.43
N VAL A 57 24.38 6.46 -7.42
CA VAL A 57 23.94 5.78 -8.63
C VAL A 57 22.90 6.67 -9.30
N SER A 58 22.95 6.78 -10.64
CA SER A 58 22.02 7.64 -11.42
C SER A 58 20.55 7.36 -11.11
N THR A 59 20.27 6.13 -10.71
CA THR A 59 18.95 5.62 -10.35
C THR A 59 18.30 6.34 -9.17
N ASP A 60 19.07 6.78 -8.17
CA ASP A 60 18.49 7.43 -6.98
C ASP A 60 18.01 8.85 -7.30
N ALA A 61 18.81 9.57 -8.10
CA ALA A 61 18.43 10.89 -8.57
C ALA A 61 17.24 10.83 -9.53
N ASP A 62 17.21 9.82 -10.41
CA ASP A 62 16.06 9.56 -11.28
C ASP A 62 14.80 9.27 -10.44
N PHE A 63 14.89 8.40 -9.43
CA PHE A 63 13.76 8.10 -8.54
C PHE A 63 13.21 9.35 -7.82
N ILE A 64 14.09 10.17 -7.26
CA ILE A 64 13.69 11.41 -6.56
C ILE A 64 13.08 12.41 -7.54
N ALA A 65 13.64 12.56 -8.74
CA ALA A 65 13.11 13.46 -9.77
C ALA A 65 11.67 13.10 -10.20
N HIS A 66 11.36 11.80 -10.28
CA HIS A 66 10.03 11.31 -10.64
C HIS A 66 9.05 11.29 -9.46
N SER A 67 9.53 11.35 -8.21
CA SER A 67 8.64 11.37 -7.03
C SER A 67 7.61 12.51 -7.07
N ARG A 68 7.92 13.64 -7.72
CA ARG A 68 7.00 14.78 -7.87
C ARG A 68 5.78 14.46 -8.74
N THR A 69 5.87 13.49 -9.65
CA THR A 69 4.74 12.98 -10.45
C THR A 69 4.14 11.73 -9.85
N ASP A 70 4.99 10.83 -9.35
CA ASP A 70 4.58 9.49 -8.92
C ASP A 70 3.81 9.52 -7.59
N VAL A 71 4.22 10.38 -6.65
CA VAL A 71 3.54 10.50 -5.34
C VAL A 71 2.12 11.07 -5.48
N PRO A 72 1.87 12.17 -6.23
CA PRO A 72 0.51 12.62 -6.50
C PRO A 72 -0.35 11.58 -7.23
N ALA A 73 0.21 10.87 -8.22
CA ALA A 73 -0.50 9.80 -8.92
C ALA A 73 -0.89 8.65 -7.98
N LEU A 74 0.01 8.28 -7.06
CA LEU A 74 -0.26 7.28 -6.04
C LEU A 74 -1.35 7.73 -5.06
N ILE A 75 -1.31 8.98 -4.59
CA ILE A 75 -2.36 9.53 -3.70
C ILE A 75 -3.72 9.52 -4.39
N ALA A 76 -3.79 9.96 -5.65
CA ALA A 76 -5.01 9.91 -6.44
C ALA A 76 -5.54 8.47 -6.56
N ARG A 77 -4.65 7.52 -6.84
CA ARG A 77 -5.01 6.10 -6.94
C ARG A 77 -5.51 5.53 -5.62
N VAL A 78 -4.91 5.90 -4.49
CA VAL A 78 -5.37 5.47 -3.17
C VAL A 78 -6.76 6.05 -2.89
N ARG A 79 -7.01 7.34 -3.17
CA ARG A 79 -8.34 7.94 -3.01
C ARG A 79 -9.42 7.33 -3.89
N GLU A 80 -9.06 6.82 -5.08
CA GLU A 80 -9.99 6.07 -5.94
C GLU A 80 -10.30 4.68 -5.38
N LEU A 81 -9.30 4.01 -4.81
CA LEU A 81 -9.42 2.64 -4.30
C LEU A 81 -10.02 2.59 -2.91
N GLU A 82 -9.79 3.60 -2.07
CA GLU A 82 -10.30 3.69 -0.70
C GLU A 82 -11.81 3.48 -0.63
N PRO A 83 -12.68 4.18 -1.39
CA PRO A 83 -14.11 3.91 -1.37
C PRO A 83 -14.47 2.55 -1.95
N LEU A 84 -13.70 1.96 -2.86
CA LEU A 84 -13.98 0.62 -3.40
C LEU A 84 -13.66 -0.49 -2.38
N VAL A 85 -12.56 -0.32 -1.64
CA VAL A 85 -12.19 -1.17 -0.50
C VAL A 85 -13.17 -0.96 0.67
N LEU A 86 -13.71 0.24 0.84
CA LEU A 86 -14.70 0.55 1.87
C LEU A 86 -16.14 0.14 1.46
N GLU A 87 -16.49 0.19 0.18
CA GLU A 87 -17.76 -0.33 -0.39
C GLU A 87 -17.79 -1.85 -0.36
N GLY A 88 -16.63 -2.51 -0.36
CA GLY A 88 -16.45 -3.88 0.12
C GLY A 88 -16.24 -3.92 1.63
N ASP A 89 -17.27 -3.57 2.40
CA ASP A 89 -17.28 -3.42 3.87
C ASP A 89 -16.81 -4.69 4.60
N TRP A 90 -15.49 -4.89 4.62
CA TRP A 90 -14.86 -6.05 5.22
C TRP A 90 -15.06 -6.06 6.74
N GLU A 91 -15.35 -4.91 7.36
CA GLU A 91 -15.74 -4.85 8.77
C GLU A 91 -17.14 -5.41 8.98
N THR A 92 -18.12 -5.06 8.16
CA THR A 92 -19.45 -5.69 8.18
C THR A 92 -19.38 -7.16 7.82
N VAL A 93 -18.55 -7.56 6.86
CA VAL A 93 -18.35 -8.97 6.52
C VAL A 93 -17.69 -9.71 7.68
N ARG A 94 -16.65 -9.14 8.32
CA ARG A 94 -16.01 -9.68 9.52
C ARG A 94 -17.02 -9.82 10.65
N ASP A 95 -17.79 -8.78 10.94
CA ASP A 95 -18.77 -8.76 12.02
C ASP A 95 -19.90 -9.75 11.74
N ALA A 96 -20.33 -9.92 10.49
CA ALA A 96 -21.26 -10.94 10.07
C ALA A 96 -20.68 -12.37 10.27
N LEU A 97 -19.43 -12.60 9.87
CA LEU A 97 -18.72 -13.87 10.12
C LEU A 97 -18.58 -14.15 11.62
N ASP A 98 -18.28 -13.13 12.43
CA ASP A 98 -18.16 -13.23 13.89
C ASP A 98 -19.52 -13.42 14.58
N ALA A 99 -20.62 -12.98 13.97
CA ALA A 99 -21.97 -13.22 14.45
C ALA A 99 -22.51 -14.64 14.11
N LEU A 100 -21.88 -15.38 13.18
CA LEU A 100 -22.32 -16.73 12.84
C LEU A 100 -22.22 -17.70 14.05
N PRO A 101 -23.11 -18.70 14.17
CA PRO A 101 -23.03 -19.66 15.27
C PRO A 101 -21.83 -20.61 15.13
N GLU A 102 -21.44 -21.26 16.23
CA GLU A 102 -20.49 -22.38 16.19
C GLU A 102 -20.97 -23.46 15.22
N GLY A 103 -20.05 -24.03 14.44
CA GLY A 103 -20.37 -25.04 13.42
C GLY A 103 -20.86 -24.48 12.09
N ALA A 104 -21.05 -23.15 11.95
CA ALA A 104 -21.35 -22.54 10.67
C ALA A 104 -20.26 -22.85 9.64
N GLN A 105 -20.67 -23.19 8.41
CA GLN A 105 -19.75 -23.50 7.33
C GLN A 105 -19.80 -22.39 6.29
N ILE A 106 -18.63 -22.03 5.76
CA ILE A 106 -18.52 -21.04 4.70
C ILE A 106 -17.64 -21.56 3.57
N ARG A 107 -17.96 -21.11 2.37
CA ARG A 107 -17.17 -21.33 1.16
C ARG A 107 -16.82 -19.97 0.55
N TRP A 108 -15.56 -19.79 0.18
CA TRP A 108 -15.11 -18.60 -0.54
C TRP A 108 -13.96 -18.97 -1.49
N THR A 109 -13.55 -18.02 -2.33
CA THR A 109 -12.49 -18.23 -3.31
C THR A 109 -11.23 -17.47 -2.88
N THR A 110 -10.13 -18.15 -2.59
CA THR A 110 -8.87 -17.48 -2.22
C THR A 110 -8.06 -17.09 -3.46
N GLY A 111 -7.40 -15.94 -3.43
CA GLY A 111 -6.55 -15.44 -4.53
C GLY A 111 -5.34 -16.31 -4.93
N ASP A 112 -4.65 -15.88 -5.99
CA ASP A 112 -3.66 -16.62 -6.82
C ASP A 112 -2.73 -17.63 -6.09
N PRO A 113 -2.80 -18.94 -6.39
CA PRO A 113 -3.73 -19.57 -7.33
C PRO A 113 -5.15 -19.61 -6.80
N ILE A 114 -6.11 -19.29 -7.67
CA ILE A 114 -7.56 -19.34 -7.37
C ILE A 114 -7.91 -20.73 -6.82
N ARG A 115 -8.32 -20.80 -5.55
CA ARG A 115 -8.76 -22.04 -4.89
C ARG A 115 -10.09 -21.82 -4.18
N ILE A 116 -10.95 -22.84 -4.25
CA ILE A 116 -12.14 -22.88 -3.43
C ILE A 116 -11.72 -23.34 -2.03
N SER A 117 -11.96 -22.48 -1.05
CA SER A 117 -11.70 -22.77 0.36
C SER A 117 -13.01 -23.02 1.09
N LEU A 118 -12.99 -23.99 1.99
CA LEU A 118 -14.09 -24.32 2.89
C LEU A 118 -13.58 -24.17 4.33
N ALA A 119 -14.35 -23.50 5.18
CA ALA A 119 -14.03 -23.40 6.60
C ALA A 119 -15.26 -23.59 7.49
N VAL A 120 -15.01 -24.07 8.71
CA VAL A 120 -16.03 -24.24 9.75
C VAL A 120 -15.68 -23.34 10.93
N LYS A 121 -16.68 -22.67 11.49
CA LYS A 121 -16.50 -21.85 12.69
C LYS A 121 -16.35 -22.72 13.93
N ILE A 122 -15.28 -22.49 14.69
CA ILE A 122 -14.97 -23.19 15.94
C ILE A 122 -14.82 -22.17 17.05
N ILE A 123 -15.39 -22.47 18.21
CA ILE A 123 -15.21 -21.69 19.43
C ILE A 123 -14.37 -22.53 20.39
N ASN A 124 -13.22 -22.01 20.83
CA ASN A 124 -12.41 -22.75 21.79
C ASN A 124 -13.03 -22.70 23.20
N VAL A 125 -12.51 -23.52 24.11
CA VAL A 125 -12.97 -23.61 25.51
C VAL A 125 -12.86 -22.30 26.31
N VAL A 126 -12.14 -21.30 25.80
CA VAL A 126 -11.95 -19.98 26.40
C VAL A 126 -12.84 -18.91 25.73
N GLY A 127 -13.69 -19.31 24.77
CA GLY A 127 -14.60 -18.41 24.05
C GLY A 127 -13.99 -17.71 22.83
N ASN A 128 -12.76 -18.00 22.44
CA ASN A 128 -12.17 -17.41 21.24
C ASN A 128 -12.73 -18.08 19.98
N THR A 129 -13.23 -17.27 19.06
CA THR A 129 -13.75 -17.70 17.76
C THR A 129 -12.64 -17.76 16.72
N ARG A 130 -12.62 -18.83 15.91
CA ARG A 130 -11.73 -19.00 14.76
C ARG A 130 -12.41 -19.79 13.65
N TRP A 131 -11.94 -19.64 12.42
CA TRP A 131 -12.31 -20.49 11.29
C TRP A 131 -11.28 -21.58 11.08
N SER A 132 -11.72 -22.83 11.00
CA SER A 132 -10.88 -23.97 10.64
C SER A 132 -11.11 -24.31 9.18
N ALA A 133 -10.11 -24.02 8.34
CA ALA A 133 -10.13 -24.37 6.93
C ALA A 133 -9.88 -25.88 6.74
N THR A 134 -10.40 -26.45 5.64
CA THR A 134 -10.24 -27.88 5.31
C THR A 134 -8.80 -28.30 5.04
N ASP A 135 -7.91 -27.34 4.77
CA ASP A 135 -6.48 -27.60 4.63
C ASP A 135 -5.73 -27.61 5.98
N GLY A 136 -6.46 -27.50 7.10
CA GLY A 136 -5.94 -27.56 8.46
C GLY A 136 -5.47 -26.22 9.03
N ARG A 137 -5.63 -25.11 8.30
CA ARG A 137 -5.27 -23.78 8.80
C ARG A 137 -6.36 -23.19 9.67
N TYR A 138 -5.93 -22.41 10.66
CA TYR A 138 -6.82 -21.52 11.41
C TYR A 138 -6.73 -20.12 10.84
N ILE A 139 -7.88 -19.56 10.49
CA ILE A 139 -7.98 -18.27 9.81
C ILE A 139 -8.88 -17.34 10.64
N PRO A 140 -8.45 -16.10 10.93
CA PRO A 140 -9.31 -15.12 11.58
C PRO A 140 -10.35 -14.57 10.59
N SER A 141 -11.52 -14.15 11.09
CA SER A 141 -12.59 -13.56 10.27
C SER A 141 -12.10 -12.36 9.44
N GLU A 142 -11.16 -11.57 9.98
CA GLU A 142 -10.51 -10.47 9.26
C GLU A 142 -9.80 -10.93 7.98
N SER A 143 -9.05 -12.04 8.02
CA SER A 143 -8.33 -12.53 6.84
C SER A 143 -9.28 -13.04 5.75
N ILE A 144 -10.45 -13.55 6.12
CA ILE A 144 -11.48 -14.02 5.18
C ILE A 144 -12.22 -12.82 4.58
N ALA A 145 -12.58 -11.84 5.41
CA ALA A 145 -13.28 -10.64 4.96
C ALA A 145 -12.44 -9.78 4.00
N ARG A 146 -11.11 -9.80 4.15
CA ARG A 146 -10.16 -9.10 3.28
C ARG A 146 -9.82 -9.83 1.97
N ASP A 147 -10.30 -11.05 1.75
CA ASP A 147 -10.03 -11.80 0.51
C ASP A 147 -10.84 -11.23 -0.68
N GLU A 148 -11.71 -10.23 -0.45
CA GLU A 148 -12.54 -9.49 -1.44
C GLU A 148 -13.34 -10.39 -2.40
N THR A 149 -13.46 -11.68 -2.10
CA THR A 149 -14.22 -12.64 -2.90
C THR A 149 -15.58 -12.93 -2.29
N PRO A 150 -16.56 -13.32 -3.11
CA PRO A 150 -17.87 -13.70 -2.60
C PRO A 150 -17.76 -14.85 -1.58
N ILE A 151 -18.36 -14.64 -0.40
CA ILE A 151 -18.47 -15.64 0.66
C ILE A 151 -19.90 -16.20 0.64
N GLU A 152 -20.01 -17.52 0.59
CA GLU A 152 -21.26 -18.24 0.71
C GLU A 152 -21.33 -18.97 2.06
N VAL A 153 -22.41 -18.76 2.81
CA VAL A 153 -22.71 -19.54 4.01
C VAL A 153 -23.43 -20.82 3.61
N ILE A 154 -22.88 -21.97 3.98
CA ILE A 154 -23.46 -23.29 3.71
C ILE A 154 -24.19 -23.72 4.98
N ALA A 155 -25.52 -23.69 4.91
CA ALA A 155 -26.42 -24.10 6.00
C ALA A 155 -26.36 -25.61 6.28
#